data_AF-A0A1I7ZKH9-F1
#
_entry.id   AF-A0A1I7ZKH9-F1
#
_cell.length_a   1.000
_cell.length_b   1.000
_cell.length_c   1.000
_cell.angle_alpha   90.00
_cell.angle_beta   90.00
_cell.angle_gamma   90.00
#
_symmetry.space_group_name_H-M   'P 1'
#
loop_
_entity.id
_entity.type
_entity.pdbx_description
1 polymer ?
#
loop_
_entity_poly.entity_id
_entity_poly.type
_entity_poly.pdbx_seq_one_letter_code
_entity_poly.pdbx_strand_id
1 'polypeptide(L)'
;MRVLTCIAEKEGDDAKCAIKLMKKPDADDFESAPTGKGCFSELNKEQNETRVFCPLYCPEASSAYIISKKPAHNNKCIKFKNYQIIEKGGEYYFWRSGPCLKEELQFDIGCSFEFFEGMLEVKDFLTKKAKQA
;
A
#
# COMPACT_ATOMS: atom_id res chain seq x y z
N MET A 1 5.20 -1.16 -8.99
CA MET A 1 5.68 -1.38 -7.60
C MET A 1 5.80 -0.03 -6.93
N ARG A 2 5.53 0.06 -5.63
CA ARG A 2 5.68 1.30 -4.86
C ARG A 2 6.69 1.07 -3.76
N VAL A 3 7.65 1.98 -3.62
CA VAL A 3 8.69 1.91 -2.59
C VAL A 3 8.41 3.02 -1.60
N LEU A 4 8.15 2.64 -0.35
CA LEU A 4 7.78 3.58 0.69
C LEU A 4 8.87 3.62 1.76
N THR A 5 9.46 4.80 1.92
CA THR A 5 10.41 5.13 2.99
C THR A 5 9.82 6.26 3.82
N CYS A 6 9.53 5.96 5.09
CA CYS A 6 8.90 6.90 6.01
C CYS A 6 9.71 6.99 7.29
N ILE A 7 10.14 8.20 7.64
CA ILE A 7 10.76 8.47 8.94
C ILE A 7 9.94 9.56 9.61
N ALA A 8 9.41 9.26 10.80
CA ALA A 8 8.88 10.26 11.71
C ALA A 8 9.97 10.56 12.75
N GLU A 9 10.58 11.75 12.69
CA GLU A 9 11.62 12.16 13.64
C GLU A 9 11.05 12.31 15.06
N LYS A 10 9.75 12.63 15.19
CA LYS A 10 9.02 12.76 16.47
C LYS A 10 7.60 12.22 16.37
N GLU A 11 7.05 11.84 17.52
CA GLU A 11 5.67 11.37 17.66
C GLU A 11 4.71 12.56 17.56
N GLY A 12 3.84 12.58 16.56
CA GLY A 12 2.90 13.68 16.31
C GLY A 12 3.34 14.70 15.24
N ASP A 13 4.55 14.58 14.68
CA ASP A 13 4.95 15.33 13.48
C ASP A 13 4.47 14.62 12.21
N ASP A 14 4.20 15.39 11.14
CA ASP A 14 3.96 14.82 9.81
C ASP A 14 5.22 14.05 9.39
N ALA A 15 5.09 12.74 9.20
CA ALA A 15 6.22 11.91 8.80
C ALA A 15 6.75 12.39 7.44
N LYS A 16 8.07 12.65 7.35
CA LYS A 16 8.75 12.93 6.09
C LYS A 16 8.81 11.63 5.29
N CYS A 17 7.72 11.35 4.60
CA CYS A 17 7.54 10.13 3.83
C CYS A 17 7.86 10.40 2.37
N ALA A 18 8.94 9.80 1.89
CA ALA A 18 9.21 9.70 0.47
C ALA A 18 8.52 8.44 -0.06
N ILE A 19 7.41 8.63 -0.75
CA ILE A 19 6.79 7.56 -1.55
C ILE A 19 7.35 7.68 -2.95
N LYS A 20 8.01 6.61 -3.39
CA LYS A 20 8.56 6.47 -4.74
C LYS A 20 7.64 5.57 -5.56
N LEU A 21 7.07 6.11 -6.61
CA LEU A 21 6.18 5.41 -7.53
C LEU A 21 6.98 4.94 -8.74
N MET A 22 7.06 3.62 -8.96
CA MET A 22 7.75 3.05 -10.11
C MET A 22 6.92 3.29 -11.38
N LYS A 23 7.47 4.02 -12.36
CA LYS A 23 6.74 4.41 -13.59
C LYS A 23 6.57 3.26 -14.58
N LYS A 24 7.54 2.36 -14.67
CA LYS A 24 7.55 1.21 -15.59
C LYS A 24 8.06 -0.04 -14.86
N PRO A 25 7.60 -1.25 -15.23
CA PRO A 25 8.01 -2.51 -14.61
C PRO A 25 9.53 -2.71 -14.51
N ASP A 26 10.28 -2.19 -15.48
CA ASP A 26 11.72 -2.45 -15.67
C ASP A 26 12.59 -1.18 -15.69
N ALA A 27 12.09 -0.06 -15.18
CA ALA A 27 12.89 1.17 -15.06
C ALA A 27 13.13 1.52 -13.60
N ASP A 28 14.38 1.79 -13.22
CA ASP A 28 14.77 2.47 -11.98
C ASP A 28 14.34 3.96 -11.99
N ASP A 29 13.18 4.26 -12.57
CA ASP A 29 12.60 5.58 -12.69
C ASP A 29 11.43 5.69 -11.72
N PHE A 30 11.68 6.41 -10.63
CA PHE A 30 10.73 6.62 -9.53
C PHE A 30 10.35 8.09 -9.43
N GLU A 31 9.05 8.38 -9.34
CA GLU A 31 8.56 9.72 -9.05
C GLU A 31 8.19 9.87 -7.58
N SER A 32 8.42 11.06 -7.03
CA SER A 32 7.95 11.40 -5.68
C SER A 32 6.44 11.61 -5.69
N ALA A 33 5.76 11.24 -4.60
CA ALA A 33 4.34 11.51 -4.45
C ALA A 33 3.99 13.01 -4.61
N PRO A 34 2.78 13.34 -5.09
CA PRO A 34 2.32 14.72 -5.27
C PRO A 34 2.47 15.57 -4.00
N THR A 35 2.97 16.80 -4.17
CA THR A 35 3.13 17.78 -3.09
C THR A 35 1.77 18.11 -2.46
N GLY A 36 1.65 18.00 -1.13
CA GLY A 36 0.40 18.29 -0.39
C GLY A 36 -0.51 17.08 -0.12
N LYS A 37 -0.19 15.89 -0.64
CA LYS A 37 -0.82 14.61 -0.26
C LYS A 37 0.19 13.73 0.50
N GLY A 38 0.83 14.33 1.49
CA GLY A 38 1.76 13.65 2.38
C GLY A 38 1.05 12.63 3.28
N CYS A 39 1.83 11.93 4.08
CA CYS A 39 1.26 11.10 5.13
C CYS A 39 0.67 11.96 6.24
N PHE A 40 -0.39 11.49 6.88
CA PHE A 40 -1.08 12.21 7.95
C PHE A 40 -1.20 11.35 9.21
N SER A 41 -1.26 11.99 10.36
CA SER A 41 -1.39 11.32 11.66
C SER A 41 -2.85 11.29 12.12
N GLU A 42 -3.34 10.14 12.57
CA GLU A 42 -4.60 10.02 13.32
C GLU A 42 -4.35 9.33 14.67
N LEU A 43 -5.04 9.80 15.71
CA LEU A 43 -5.04 9.13 17.02
C LEU A 43 -6.07 8.00 17.01
N ASN A 44 -5.61 6.76 17.19
CA ASN A 44 -6.49 5.64 17.49
C ASN A 44 -6.94 5.72 18.95
N LYS A 45 -8.17 6.17 19.19
CA LYS A 45 -8.75 6.33 20.53
C LYS A 45 -8.89 5.01 21.30
N GLU A 46 -9.09 3.89 20.62
CA GLU A 46 -9.29 2.59 21.26
C GLU A 46 -7.99 2.04 21.86
N GLN A 47 -6.86 2.31 21.18
CA GLN A 47 -5.54 1.82 21.57
C GLN A 47 -4.66 2.92 22.17
N ASN A 48 -5.16 4.16 22.26
CA ASN A 48 -4.43 5.36 22.63
C ASN A 48 -3.07 5.47 21.91
N GLU A 49 -3.08 5.24 20.60
CA GLU A 49 -1.87 5.15 19.78
C GLU A 49 -1.99 6.03 18.53
N THR A 50 -0.95 6.83 18.25
CA THR A 50 -0.85 7.61 17.02
C THR A 50 -0.46 6.71 15.85
N ARG A 51 -1.26 6.73 14.80
CA ARG A 51 -0.99 6.05 13.53
C ARG A 51 -0.71 7.07 12.46
N VAL A 52 0.36 6.87 11.69
CA VAL A 52 0.63 7.67 10.50
C VAL A 52 0.18 6.88 9.29
N PHE A 53 -0.69 7.48 8.47
CA PHE A 53 -1.26 6.93 7.25
C PHE A 53 -0.64 7.58 6.02
N CYS A 54 -0.20 6.75 5.10
CA CYS A 54 0.37 7.16 3.83
C CYS A 54 -0.50 6.68 2.68
N PRO A 55 -1.01 7.58 1.82
CA PRO A 55 -1.78 7.18 0.66
C PRO A 55 -0.91 6.35 -0.29
N LEU A 56 -1.44 5.22 -0.75
CA LEU A 56 -0.73 4.35 -1.68
C LEU A 56 -0.91 4.76 -3.14
N TYR A 57 -1.81 5.68 -3.45
CA TYR A 57 -2.08 6.10 -4.84
C TYR A 57 -2.33 4.91 -5.75
N CYS A 58 -3.27 4.06 -5.35
CA CYS A 58 -3.73 2.92 -6.13
C CYS A 58 -5.17 3.16 -6.60
N PRO A 59 -5.39 4.15 -7.51
CA PRO A 59 -6.72 4.43 -8.00
C PRO A 59 -7.26 3.20 -8.73
N GLU A 60 -8.52 2.83 -8.49
CA GLU A 60 -9.18 1.69 -9.17
C GLU A 60 -8.53 0.33 -8.91
N ALA A 61 -7.64 0.21 -7.92
CA ALA A 61 -7.12 -1.08 -7.51
C ALA A 61 -8.21 -1.87 -6.76
N SER A 62 -8.34 -3.15 -7.06
CA SER A 62 -9.22 -4.07 -6.34
C SER A 62 -8.59 -4.55 -5.03
N SER A 63 -7.26 -4.47 -4.89
CA SER A 63 -6.56 -4.71 -3.62
C SER A 63 -5.16 -4.11 -3.59
N ALA A 64 -4.64 -3.90 -2.39
CA ALA A 64 -3.24 -3.51 -2.14
C ALA A 64 -2.60 -4.40 -1.08
N TYR A 65 -1.31 -4.73 -1.26
CA TYR A 65 -0.60 -5.67 -0.42
C TYR A 65 0.88 -5.32 -0.26
N ILE A 66 1.46 -5.72 0.87
CA ILE A 66 2.88 -5.57 1.16
C ILE A 66 3.62 -6.74 0.51
N ILE A 67 4.50 -6.44 -0.44
CA ILE A 67 5.37 -7.41 -1.13
C ILE A 67 6.53 -7.79 -0.21
N SER A 68 7.25 -6.79 0.33
CA SER A 68 8.42 -7.03 1.14
C SER A 68 8.67 -5.93 2.17
N LYS A 69 9.40 -6.27 3.24
CA LYS A 69 9.92 -5.36 4.27
C LYS A 69 11.44 -5.51 4.31
N LYS A 70 12.17 -4.40 4.26
CA LYS A 70 13.64 -4.38 4.27
C LYS A 70 14.18 -3.38 5.31
N PRO A 71 15.07 -3.82 6.23
CA PRO A 71 15.42 -5.21 6.53
C PRO A 71 14.23 -6.08 6.99
N ALA A 72 14.23 -7.35 6.58
CA ALA A 72 13.16 -8.29 6.93
C ALA A 72 13.10 -8.56 8.44
N HIS A 73 14.27 -8.69 9.08
CA HIS A 73 14.42 -9.02 10.50
C HIS A 73 14.44 -7.77 11.41
N ASN A 74 13.48 -6.88 11.25
CA ASN A 74 13.25 -5.80 12.22
C ASN A 74 12.15 -6.22 13.22
N ASN A 75 12.50 -6.34 14.50
CA ASN A 75 11.59 -6.76 15.58
C ASN A 75 10.73 -5.61 16.15
N LYS A 76 11.02 -4.36 15.77
CA LYS A 76 10.24 -3.18 16.15
C LYS A 76 9.01 -3.01 15.26
N CYS A 77 9.03 -3.54 14.04
CA CYS A 77 7.92 -3.54 13.10
C CYS A 77 7.34 -4.94 12.87
N ILE A 78 6.13 -5.17 13.38
CA ILE A 78 5.36 -6.41 13.33
C ILE A 78 4.06 -6.16 12.56
N LYS A 79 3.85 -6.93 11.47
CA LYS A 79 2.65 -6.82 10.61
C LYS A 79 1.40 -7.03 11.44
N PHE A 80 0.29 -6.37 11.11
CA PHE A 80 -0.98 -6.38 11.83
C PHE A 80 -0.96 -5.73 13.23
N LYS A 81 0.22 -5.56 13.83
CA LYS A 81 0.37 -4.91 15.14
C LYS A 81 0.64 -3.42 15.01
N ASN A 82 1.68 -3.06 14.26
CA ASN A 82 2.15 -1.67 14.17
C ASN A 82 2.52 -1.23 12.75
N TYR A 83 2.17 -2.05 11.75
CA TYR A 83 2.05 -1.61 10.37
C TYR A 83 1.09 -2.51 9.59
N GLN A 84 0.36 -1.91 8.63
CA GLN A 84 -0.53 -2.62 7.71
C GLN A 84 -0.99 -1.70 6.57
N ILE A 85 -1.59 -2.28 5.53
CA ILE A 85 -2.43 -1.57 4.56
C ILE A 85 -3.90 -1.65 4.99
N ILE A 86 -4.62 -0.53 4.88
CA ILE A 86 -6.07 -0.47 5.07
C ILE A 86 -6.72 0.19 3.86
N GLU A 87 -8.00 -0.10 3.66
CA GLU A 87 -8.85 0.60 2.71
C GLU A 87 -9.75 1.58 3.48
N LYS A 88 -9.82 2.83 3.03
CA LYS A 88 -10.67 3.87 3.63
C LYS A 88 -11.21 4.75 2.50
N GLY A 89 -12.52 4.72 2.29
CA GLY A 89 -13.18 5.56 1.28
C GLY A 89 -12.75 5.26 -0.16
N GLY A 90 -12.52 3.98 -0.50
CA GLY A 90 -12.09 3.56 -1.84
C GLY A 90 -10.62 3.80 -2.16
N GLU A 91 -9.85 4.31 -1.19
CA GLU A 91 -8.42 4.54 -1.31
C GLU A 91 -7.66 3.62 -0.34
N TYR A 92 -6.46 3.19 -0.75
CA TYR A 92 -5.58 2.38 0.10
C TYR A 92 -4.54 3.24 0.81
N TYR A 93 -4.34 2.96 2.09
CA TYR A 93 -3.36 3.61 2.94
C TYR A 93 -2.46 2.59 3.60
N PHE A 94 -1.16 2.82 3.56
CA PHE A 94 -0.22 2.11 4.41
C PHE A 94 -0.02 2.89 5.69
N TRP A 95 -0.19 2.24 6.83
CA TRP A 95 0.01 2.87 8.13
C TRP A 95 1.08 2.21 8.96
N ARG A 96 1.69 3.02 9.82
CA ARG A 96 2.65 2.61 10.85
C ARG A 96 2.31 3.27 12.18
N SER A 97 2.73 2.66 13.28
CA SER A 97 2.49 3.20 14.62
C SER A 97 3.64 2.91 15.60
N GLY A 98 3.65 3.63 16.72
CA GLY A 98 4.53 3.38 17.86
C GLY A 98 6.02 3.31 17.49
N PRO A 99 6.79 2.35 18.05
CA PRO A 99 8.22 2.20 17.74
C PRO A 99 8.49 1.98 16.25
N CYS A 100 7.53 1.37 15.53
CA CYS A 100 7.71 1.14 14.12
C CYS A 100 7.85 2.44 13.35
N LEU A 101 7.21 3.55 13.73
CA LEU A 101 7.34 4.84 13.03
C LEU A 101 8.75 5.42 13.00
N LYS A 102 9.57 5.06 14.01
CA LYS A 102 10.92 5.59 14.20
C LYS A 102 11.98 4.78 13.45
N GLU A 103 11.60 3.64 12.89
CA GLU A 103 12.52 2.77 12.16
C GLU A 103 12.66 3.18 10.70
N GLU A 104 13.89 3.21 10.20
CA GLU A 104 14.16 3.37 8.78
C GLU A 104 13.99 2.00 8.09
N LEU A 105 12.83 1.80 7.47
CA LEU A 105 12.49 0.59 6.74
C LEU A 105 11.97 0.94 5.37
N GLN A 106 12.33 0.10 4.40
CA GLN A 106 11.73 0.10 3.08
C GLN A 106 10.60 -0.93 3.04
N PHE A 107 9.44 -0.49 2.55
CA PHE A 107 8.32 -1.38 2.23
C PHE A 107 8.08 -1.36 0.73
N ASP A 108 8.11 -2.55 0.12
CA ASP A 108 7.72 -2.74 -1.27
C ASP A 108 6.23 -3.08 -1.28
N ILE A 109 5.44 -2.30 -2.01
CA ILE A 109 3.98 -2.39 -2.02
C ILE A 109 3.46 -2.64 -3.43
N GLY A 110 2.55 -3.61 -3.54
CA GLY A 110 1.85 -4.01 -4.75
C GLY A 110 0.39 -3.56 -4.70
N CYS A 111 -0.17 -3.27 -5.88
CA CYS A 111 -1.60 -3.06 -6.06
C CYS A 111 -2.06 -3.93 -7.21
N SER A 112 -3.17 -4.63 -7.00
CA SER A 112 -3.83 -5.46 -7.98
C SER A 112 -5.02 -4.70 -8.54
N PHE A 113 -5.17 -4.73 -9.84
CA PHE A 113 -6.29 -4.15 -10.56
C PHE A 113 -7.05 -5.33 -11.16
N GLU A 114 -8.34 -5.46 -10.87
CA GLU A 114 -9.17 -6.35 -11.67
C GLU A 114 -9.26 -5.72 -13.05
N PHE A 115 -8.62 -6.34 -14.04
CA PHE A 115 -8.83 -6.00 -15.44
C PHE A 115 -10.28 -6.33 -15.78
N PHE A 116 -11.20 -5.39 -15.56
CA PHE A 116 -12.53 -5.46 -16.13
C PHE A 116 -12.52 -4.85 -17.54
N GLU A 117 -11.90 -5.57 -18.47
CA GLU A 117 -12.29 -5.53 -19.87
C GLU A 117 -12.73 -6.93 -20.28
N GLY A 118 -14.00 -7.25 -20.03
CA GLY A 118 -14.67 -8.41 -20.63
C GLY A 118 -14.08 -9.76 -20.25
N MET A 119 -14.17 -10.12 -18.96
CA MET A 119 -14.12 -11.54 -18.59
C MET A 119 -15.34 -12.21 -19.24
N LEU A 120 -15.16 -12.75 -20.45
CA LEU A 120 -16.11 -13.65 -21.11
C LEU A 120 -16.59 -14.65 -20.06
N GLU A 121 -17.91 -14.68 -19.85
CA GLU A 121 -18.48 -15.60 -18.87
C GLU A 121 -18.12 -17.03 -19.27
N VAL A 122 -17.81 -17.89 -18.29
CA VAL A 122 -17.59 -19.33 -18.51
C VAL A 122 -18.76 -19.96 -19.31
N LYS A 123 -19.96 -19.37 -19.24
CA LYS A 123 -21.16 -19.75 -20.02
C LYS A 123 -20.94 -19.67 -21.54
N ASP A 124 -20.11 -18.75 -22.03
CA ASP A 124 -19.77 -18.62 -23.45
C ASP A 124 -18.84 -19.75 -23.94
N PHE A 125 -18.05 -20.34 -23.02
CA PHE A 125 -17.28 -21.56 -23.29
C PHE A 125 -18.14 -22.82 -23.26
N LEU A 126 -19.13 -22.89 -22.37
CA LEU A 126 -20.01 -24.05 -22.24
C LEU A 126 -21.01 -24.15 -23.40
N THR A 127 -21.50 -23.03 -23.92
CA THR A 127 -22.41 -23.00 -25.09
C THR A 127 -21.71 -23.32 -26.41
N LYS A 128 -20.43 -22.98 -26.58
CA LYS A 128 -19.66 -23.35 -27.78
C LYS A 128 -19.40 -24.85 -27.91
N LYS A 129 -19.22 -25.58 -26.80
CA LYS A 129 -19.02 -27.04 -26.82
C LYS A 129 -20.29 -27.84 -27.13
N ALA A 130 -21.47 -27.27 -26.94
CA ALA A 130 -22.73 -27.96 -27.21
C ALA A 130 -23.18 -27.94 -28.69
N LYS A 131 -22.44 -27.25 -29.58
CA LYS A 131 -22.77 -27.15 -31.02
C LYS A 131 -21.83 -27.93 -31.94
N GLN A 132 -20.89 -28.69 -31.40
CA GLN A 132 -19.98 -29.57 -32.14
C GLN A 132 -19.84 -30.92 -31.42
N ALA A 133 -20.95 -31.64 -31.28
CA ALA A 133 -21.02 -33.09 -31.13
C ALA A 133 -22.43 -33.55 -31.49
#